data_AF-A0A883CMJ3-F1
#
_entry.id   AF-A0A883CMJ3-F1
#
_cell.length_a   1.000
_cell.length_b   1.000
_cell.length_c   1.000
_cell.angle_alpha   90.00
_cell.angle_beta   90.00
_cell.angle_gamma   90.00
#
_symmetry.space_group_name_H-M   'P 1'
#
loop_
_entity.id
_entity.type
_entity.pdbx_description
1 polymer ?
#
loop_
_entity_poly.entity_id
_entity_poly.type
_entity_poly.pdbx_seq_one_letter_code
_entity_poly.pdbx_strand_id
1 'polypeptide(L)' 'MTDARLITLLKICISIGLCLIALGIYLHNFNESVEAMGVKGIIISAVCVAVGMALSLPTKMYLTFLLVKREADKQGDAEH' A
#
# COMPACT_ATOMS: atom_id res chain seq x y z
N MET A 1 -17.00 8.50 11.02
CA MET A 1 -16.11 8.69 9.85
C MET A 1 -16.62 7.76 8.77
N THR A 2 -17.18 8.29 7.67
CA THR A 2 -17.89 7.48 6.67
C THR A 2 -16.96 6.42 6.05
N ASP A 3 -17.36 5.15 6.11
CA ASP A 3 -16.59 3.99 5.65
C ASP A 3 -16.10 4.15 4.19
N ALA A 4 -16.86 4.85 3.36
CA ALA A 4 -16.50 5.19 1.99
C ALA A 4 -15.22 6.03 1.87
N ARG A 5 -14.98 7.00 2.76
CA ARG A 5 -13.75 7.83 2.74
C ARG A 5 -12.53 7.01 3.13
N LEU A 6 -12.71 6.07 4.05
CA LEU A 6 -11.65 5.19 4.50
C LEU A 6 -11.25 4.18 3.42
N ILE A 7 -12.23 3.56 2.75
CA ILE A 7 -12.00 2.73 1.56
C ILE A 7 -11.26 3.49 0.47
N THR A 8 -11.62 4.76 0.24
CA THR A 8 -10.97 5.60 -0.77
C THR A 8 -9.51 5.89 -0.39
N LEU A 9 -9.24 6.24 0.86
CA LEU A 9 -7.87 6.41 1.37
C LEU A 9 -7.04 5.13 1.24
N LEU A 10 -7.64 3.97 1.50
CA LEU A 10 -6.99 2.68 1.36
C LEU A 10 -6.63 2.36 -0.10
N LYS A 11 -7.54 2.64 -1.06
CA LYS A 11 -7.23 2.50 -2.49
C LYS A 11 -6.10 3.44 -2.93
N ILE A 12 -6.10 4.67 -2.42
CA ILE A 12 -5.03 5.65 -2.70
C ILE A 12 -3.69 5.19 -2.10
N CYS A 13 -3.68 4.63 -0.89
CA CYS A 13 -2.46 4.07 -0.29
C CYS A 13 -1.89 2.90 -1.10
N ILE A 14 -2.73 2.02 -1.65
CA ILE A 14 -2.27 0.95 -2.55
C ILE A 14 -1.67 1.54 -3.82
N SER A 15 -2.33 2.50 -4.47
CA SER A 15 -1.81 3.09 -5.70
C SER A 15 -0.49 3.82 -5.46
N ILE A 16 -0.37 4.55 -4.34
CA ILE A 16 0.88 5.21 -3.94
C ILE A 16 1.97 4.18 -3.62
N GLY A 17 1.65 3.10 -2.90
CA GLY A 17 2.60 2.03 -2.60
C GLY A 17 3.12 1.34 -3.86
N LEU A 18 2.25 1.09 -4.83
CA LEU A 18 2.65 0.50 -6.12
C LEU A 18 3.52 1.46 -6.94
N CYS A 19 3.18 2.74 -6.97
CA CYS A 19 4.00 3.78 -7.59
C CYS A 19 5.38 3.90 -6.93
N LEU A 20 5.47 3.79 -5.60
CA LEU A 20 6.72 3.79 -4.86
C LEU A 20 7.59 2.55 -5.16
N ILE A 21 6.99 1.37 -5.31
CA ILE A 21 7.73 0.17 -5.73
C ILE A 21 8.26 0.34 -7.15
N ALA A 22 7.42 0.83 -8.08
CA ALA A 22 7.83 1.10 -9.46
C ALA A 22 8.97 2.14 -9.52
N LEU A 23 8.87 3.23 -8.75
CA LEU A 23 9.93 4.23 -8.60
C LEU A 23 11.21 3.64 -8.00
N GLY A 24 11.10 2.78 -6.98
CA GLY A 24 12.24 2.12 -6.36
C GLY A 24 12.99 1.19 -7.33
N ILE A 25 12.25 0.41 -8.13
CA ILE A 25 12.83 -0.43 -9.19
C ILE A 25 13.41 0.43 -10.29
N TYR A 26 12.75 1.53 -10.67
CA TYR A 26 13.26 2.45 -11.69
C TYR A 26 14.56 3.11 -11.23
N LEU A 27 14.65 3.56 -9.97
CA LEU A 27 15.89 4.06 -9.37
C LEU A 27 16.99 3.00 -9.29
N HIS A 28 16.61 1.74 -9.11
CA HIS A 28 17.54 0.61 -9.08
C HIS A 28 18.07 0.24 -10.48
N ASN A 29 17.24 0.41 -11.52
CA ASN A 29 17.54 -0.05 -12.88
C ASN A 29 18.14 1.06 -13.76
N PHE A 30 17.70 2.31 -13.60
CA PHE A 30 18.34 3.49 -14.16
C PHE A 30 19.37 4.00 -13.17
N ASN A 31 20.63 3.55 -13.22
CA ASN A 31 21.72 4.52 -13.12
C ASN A 31 23.19 4.03 -13.17
N GLU A 32 23.92 4.59 -14.12
CA GLU A 32 25.32 5.04 -13.94
C GLU A 32 25.49 6.05 -12.77
N SER A 33 24.47 6.81 -12.35
CA SER A 33 24.55 7.77 -11.21
C SER A 33 24.40 7.16 -9.79
N VAL A 34 24.03 5.88 -9.66
CA VAL A 34 23.92 5.13 -8.39
C VAL A 34 25.26 4.48 -8.12
N GLU A 35 26.00 4.10 -9.17
CA GLU A 35 27.41 3.76 -9.06
C GLU A 35 28.22 4.96 -8.52
N ALA A 36 27.90 6.19 -8.96
CA ALA A 36 28.50 7.42 -8.44
C ALA A 36 28.06 7.79 -7.00
N MET A 37 26.88 7.33 -6.54
CA MET A 37 26.34 7.61 -5.20
C MET A 37 26.54 6.44 -4.20
N GLY A 38 27.01 5.29 -4.71
CA GLY A 38 27.28 4.07 -3.95
C GLY A 38 26.11 3.62 -3.07
N VAL A 39 26.43 3.31 -1.81
CA VAL A 39 25.52 2.71 -0.81
C VAL A 39 24.22 3.49 -0.62
N LYS A 40 24.20 4.81 -0.84
CA LYS A 40 22.99 5.63 -0.61
C LYS A 40 21.88 5.33 -1.62
N GLY A 41 22.21 4.97 -2.87
CA GLY A 41 21.22 4.58 -3.87
C GLY A 41 20.54 3.26 -3.52
N ILE A 42 21.32 2.29 -3.02
CA ILE A 42 20.81 1.00 -2.54
C ILE A 42 19.86 1.21 -1.36
N ILE A 43 20.26 2.03 -0.37
CA ILE A 43 19.42 2.33 0.81
C ILE A 43 18.10 2.98 0.39
N ILE A 44 18.12 3.96 -0.52
CA ILE A 44 16.90 4.64 -0.99
C ILE A 44 15.97 3.64 -1.70
N SER A 45 16.51 2.79 -2.59
CA SER A 45 15.70 1.77 -3.27
C SER A 45 15.10 0.75 -2.29
N ALA A 46 15.89 0.28 -1.32
CA ALA A 46 15.45 -0.68 -0.32
C ALA A 46 14.36 -0.11 0.61
N VAL A 47 14.51 1.13 1.06
CA VAL A 47 13.51 1.82 1.87
C VAL A 47 12.22 2.05 1.07
N CYS A 48 12.33 2.45 -0.20
CA CYS A 48 11.16 2.69 -1.06
C CYS A 48 10.33 1.42 -1.26
N VAL A 49 10.99 0.28 -1.50
CA VAL A 49 10.33 -1.03 -1.61
C VAL A 49 9.76 -1.50 -0.27
N ALA A 50 10.52 -1.36 0.83
CA ALA A 50 10.07 -1.75 2.16
C ALA A 50 8.85 -0.94 2.62
N VAL A 51 8.82 0.37 2.36
CA VAL A 51 7.67 1.25 2.65
C VAL A 51 6.47 0.87 1.77
N GLY A 52 6.68 0.59 0.48
CA GLY A 52 5.62 0.11 -0.42
C GLY A 52 4.98 -1.21 0.04
N MET A 53 5.79 -2.16 0.52
CA MET A 53 5.28 -3.41 1.12
C MET A 53 4.60 -3.18 2.46
N ALA A 54 5.16 -2.33 3.33
CA ALA A 54 4.60 -2.01 4.63
C ALA A 54 3.22 -1.34 4.52
N LEU A 55 3.01 -0.47 3.53
CA LEU A 55 1.70 0.16 3.26
C LEU A 55 0.65 -0.82 2.69
N SER A 56 1.09 -1.93 2.09
CA SER A 56 0.20 -2.93 1.49
C SER A 56 -0.45 -3.87 2.52
N LEU A 57 0.23 -4.12 3.65
CA LEU A 57 -0.21 -5.01 4.73
C LEU A 57 -1.44 -4.50 5.52
N PRO A 58 -1.46 -3.26 6.07
CA PRO A 58 -2.62 -2.75 6.80
C PRO A 58 -3.83 -2.57 5.87
N THR A 59 -3.58 -2.29 4.59
CA THR A 59 -4.66 -2.12 3.61
C THR A 59 -5.43 -3.41 3.35
N LYS A 60 -4.75 -4.55 3.24
CA LYS A 60 -5.42 -5.85 3.06
C LYS A 60 -6.17 -6.30 4.32
N MET A 61 -5.57 -6.12 5.49
CA MET A 61 -6.19 -6.52 6.76
C MET A 61 -7.47 -5.72 7.05
N TYR A 62 -7.48 -4.44 6.66
CA TYR A 62 -8.64 -3.57 6.83
C TYR A 62 -9.80 -3.90 5.88
N LEU A 63 -9.50 -4.33 4.65
CA LEU A 63 -10.53 -4.77 3.70
C LEU A 63 -11.25 -6.02 4.21
N THR A 64 -10.50 -6.96 4.81
CA THR A 64 -11.08 -8.14 5.47
C THR A 64 -12.01 -7.74 6.62
N PHE A 65 -11.57 -6.83 7.48
CA PHE A 65 -12.38 -6.35 8.60
C PHE A 65 -13.67 -5.68 8.11
N LEU A 66 -13.59 -4.88 7.04
CA LEU A 66 -14.74 -4.24 6.42
C LEU A 66 -15.70 -5.24 5.77
N LEU A 67 -15.18 -6.28 5.09
CA LEU A 67 -15.99 -7.34 4.50
C LEU A 67 -16.76 -8.12 5.58
N VAL A 68 -16.08 -8.52 6.66
CA VAL A 68 -16.71 -9.18 7.82
C VAL A 68 -17.79 -8.29 8.44
N LYS A 69 -17.54 -6.98 8.56
CA LYS A 69 -18.54 -6.06 9.10
C LYS A 69 -19.77 -5.92 8.21
N ARG A 70 -19.59 -5.90 6.88
CA ARG A 70 -20.70 -5.88 5.90
C ARG A 70 -21.51 -7.17 5.90
N GLU A 71 -20.86 -8.32 6.08
CA GLU A 71 -21.54 -9.61 6.24
C GLU A 71 -22.40 -9.65 7.51
N ALA A 72 -21.87 -9.11 8.62
CA ALA A 72 -22.61 -9.02 9.89
C ALA A 72 -23.84 -8.09 9.80
N ASP A 73 -23.71 -6.92 9.18
CA ASP A 73 -24.84 -5.99 8.98
C ASP A 73 -25.91 -6.59 8.06
N LYS A 74 -25.51 -7.38 7.05
CA LYS A 74 -26.43 -8.02 6.10
C LYS A 74 -27.18 -9.21 6.70
N GLN A 75 -26.63 -9.86 7.73
CA GLN A 75 -27.32 -10.89 8.51
C GLN A 75 -28.33 -10.28 9.49
N GLY A 76 -28.01 -9.13 10.11
CA GLY A 76 -28.93 -8.44 11.02
C GLY A 76 -30.19 -7.87 10.35
N ASP A 77 -30.13 -7.56 9.05
CA ASP A 77 -31.27 -7.08 8.25
C ASP A 77 -32.18 -8.22 7.73
N ALA A 78 -31.68 -9.47 7.74
CA ALA A 78 -32.44 -10.64 7.29
C ALA A 78 -33.27 -11.30 8.41
N GLU A 79 -33.10 -10.89 9.66
CA GLU A 79 -33.84 -11.38 10.83
C GLU A 79 -34.98 -10.45 11.29
N HIS A 80 -35.32 -9.42 10.50
CA HIS A 80 -36.43 -8.49 10.80
C HIS A 80 -37.47 -8.41 9.68
#